data_AF-A0A7C5CAJ4-F1
#
_entry.id   AF-A0A7C5CAJ4-F1
#
_cell.length_a   1.000
_cell.length_b   1.000
_cell.length_c   1.000
_cell.angle_alpha   90.00
_cell.angle_beta   90.00
_cell.angle_gamma   90.00
#
_symmetry.space_group_name_H-M   'P 1'
#
loop_
_entity.id
_entity.type
_entity.pdbx_description
1 polymer ?
#
loop_
_entity_poly.entity_id
_entity_poly.type
_entity_poly.pdbx_seq_one_letter_code
_entity_poly.pdbx_strand_id
1 'polypeptide(L)'
;FKPKPIHFPDSLYSKMRMDKELVDKSLRAYQYANTQLGQFIHKIRTSEFGKNTLIVITGDHNLHRGFNYDESESFLAHSVPIIFYIPDKYKHSPPNTKIFSSHKDIFPSIYPLALSNATYFNTGQNLFTDLDHFSINDFTFAANRYGAVTLGDVTHFYKWTDSTKNHLIRSQKNEYLDILSQKLKAYKAIMGYTIQKELSQKENE
;
A
#
# COMPACT_ATOMS: atom_id res chain seq x y z
N PHE A 1 -9.62 27.48 -4.34
CA PHE A 1 -10.03 26.16 -4.87
C PHE A 1 -11.53 26.19 -5.12
N LYS A 2 -11.99 25.71 -6.28
CA LYS A 2 -13.42 25.59 -6.59
C LYS A 2 -13.75 24.09 -6.67
N PRO A 3 -14.55 23.53 -5.77
CA PRO A 3 -14.86 22.10 -5.81
C PRO A 3 -15.62 21.77 -7.09
N LYS A 4 -15.16 20.74 -7.78
CA LYS A 4 -15.84 20.09 -8.90
C LYS A 4 -16.95 19.16 -8.36
N PRO A 5 -18.00 18.89 -9.16
CA PRO A 5 -19.02 17.92 -8.80
C PRO A 5 -18.41 16.57 -8.39
N ILE A 6 -18.92 16.01 -7.31
CA ILE A 6 -18.58 14.66 -6.87
C ILE A 6 -19.72 13.75 -7.34
N HIS A 7 -19.40 12.82 -8.24
CA HIS A 7 -20.33 11.79 -8.66
C HIS A 7 -20.09 10.56 -7.81
N PHE A 8 -21.11 10.18 -7.05
CA PHE A 8 -21.04 9.07 -6.11
C PHE A 8 -22.02 7.99 -6.57
N PRO A 9 -21.53 6.79 -6.94
CA PRO A 9 -22.40 5.67 -7.30
C PRO A 9 -23.39 5.34 -6.18
N ASP A 10 -24.64 5.03 -6.54
CA ASP A 10 -25.68 4.64 -5.57
C ASP A 10 -25.26 3.43 -4.71
N SER A 11 -24.49 2.51 -5.29
CA SER A 11 -23.93 1.35 -4.61
C SER A 11 -22.95 1.66 -3.49
N LEU A 12 -22.32 2.84 -3.49
CA LEU A 12 -21.44 3.26 -2.40
C LEU A 12 -22.23 3.98 -1.29
N TYR A 13 -23.35 4.63 -1.61
CA TYR A 13 -24.22 5.24 -0.59
C TYR A 13 -24.77 4.19 0.37
N SER A 14 -25.12 3.00 -0.12
CA SER A 14 -25.61 1.90 0.72
C SER A 14 -24.56 1.33 1.68
N LYS A 15 -23.26 1.55 1.39
CA LYS A 15 -22.15 1.13 2.26
C LYS A 15 -21.73 2.21 3.26
N MET A 16 -22.27 3.43 3.17
CA MET A 16 -21.87 4.52 4.06
C MET A 16 -22.25 4.25 5.52
N ARG A 17 -21.29 4.47 6.42
CA ARG A 17 -21.50 4.43 7.88
C ARG A 17 -21.79 5.79 8.48
N MET A 18 -21.30 6.85 7.82
CA MET A 18 -21.32 8.21 8.31
C MET A 18 -22.41 9.01 7.61
N ASP A 19 -22.82 10.11 8.26
CA ASP A 19 -23.76 11.05 7.67
C ASP A 19 -23.30 11.53 6.28
N LYS A 20 -24.27 11.70 5.37
CA LYS A 20 -24.00 12.06 3.98
C LYS A 20 -23.28 13.39 3.84
N GLU A 21 -23.61 14.38 4.68
CA GLU A 21 -22.94 15.66 4.69
C GLU A 21 -21.47 15.52 5.11
N LEU A 22 -21.19 14.66 6.08
CA LEU A 22 -19.83 14.42 6.55
C LEU A 22 -18.98 13.71 5.50
N VAL A 23 -19.54 12.71 4.81
CA VAL A 23 -18.85 12.06 3.68
C VAL A 23 -18.62 13.04 2.53
N ASP A 24 -19.59 13.89 2.16
CA ASP A 24 -19.41 14.91 1.13
C ASP A 24 -18.29 15.91 1.52
N LYS A 25 -18.25 16.36 2.78
CA LYS A 25 -17.16 17.21 3.29
C LYS A 25 -15.80 16.52 3.20
N SER A 26 -15.70 15.24 3.60
CA SER A 26 -14.47 14.47 3.46
C SER A 26 -14.02 14.37 2.00
N LEU A 27 -14.93 14.05 1.08
CA LEU A 27 -14.61 13.94 -0.35
C LEU A 27 -14.17 15.28 -0.95
N ARG A 28 -14.77 16.40 -0.54
CA ARG A 28 -14.31 17.74 -0.93
C ARG A 28 -12.92 18.06 -0.38
N ALA A 29 -12.63 17.65 0.85
CA ALA A 29 -11.30 17.79 1.44
C ALA A 29 -10.26 16.96 0.65
N TYR A 30 -10.58 15.71 0.27
CA TYR A 30 -9.73 14.92 -0.62
C TYR A 30 -9.52 15.58 -1.97
N GLN A 31 -10.57 16.16 -2.56
CA GLN A 31 -10.46 16.85 -3.84
C GLN A 31 -9.56 18.10 -3.75
N TYR A 32 -9.66 18.86 -2.66
CA TYR A 32 -8.75 19.97 -2.37
C TYR A 32 -7.31 19.47 -2.23
N ALA A 33 -7.08 18.47 -1.39
CA ALA A 33 -5.76 17.88 -1.16
C ALA A 33 -5.13 17.38 -2.46
N ASN A 34 -5.89 16.64 -3.28
CA ASN A 34 -5.43 16.16 -4.59
C ASN A 34 -5.12 17.30 -5.57
N THR A 35 -5.87 18.41 -5.50
CA THR A 35 -5.59 19.60 -6.31
C THR A 35 -4.26 20.25 -5.89
N GLN A 36 -4.04 20.43 -4.59
CA GLN A 36 -2.79 20.99 -4.07
C GLN A 36 -1.59 20.08 -4.35
N LEU A 37 -1.77 18.77 -4.18
CA LEU A 37 -0.78 17.76 -4.54
C LEU A 37 -0.40 17.85 -6.02
N GLY A 38 -1.39 17.94 -6.92
CA GLY A 38 -1.14 18.11 -8.35
C GLY A 38 -0.33 19.37 -8.67
N GLN A 39 -0.65 20.49 -8.02
CA GLN A 39 0.10 21.75 -8.16
C GLN A 39 1.55 21.62 -7.64
N PHE A 40 1.74 20.95 -6.50
CA PHE A 40 3.05 20.69 -5.92
C PHE A 40 3.93 19.84 -6.83
N ILE A 41 3.41 18.70 -7.30
CA ILE A 41 4.12 17.82 -8.25
C ILE A 41 4.48 18.60 -9.52
N HIS A 42 3.54 19.36 -10.06
CA HIS A 42 3.78 20.16 -11.25
C HIS A 42 4.93 21.15 -11.03
N LYS A 43 4.90 21.90 -9.92
CA LYS A 43 5.93 22.88 -9.56
C LYS A 43 7.32 22.24 -9.44
N ILE A 44 7.44 21.07 -8.81
CA ILE A 44 8.73 20.36 -8.72
C ILE A 44 9.18 19.93 -10.11
N ARG A 45 8.28 19.30 -10.89
CA ARG A 45 8.63 18.72 -12.19
C ARG A 45 9.01 19.77 -13.25
N THR A 46 8.50 21.00 -13.15
CA THR A 46 8.85 22.11 -14.05
C THR A 46 10.00 22.99 -13.55
N SER A 47 10.47 22.77 -12.33
CA SER A 47 11.64 23.46 -11.78
C SER A 47 12.95 22.86 -12.28
N GLU A 48 14.07 23.53 -11.96
CA GLU A 48 15.42 23.01 -12.19
C GLU A 48 15.69 21.65 -11.50
N PHE A 49 14.94 21.33 -10.43
CA PHE A 49 15.06 20.08 -9.70
C PHE A 49 14.32 18.91 -10.36
N GLY A 50 13.43 19.17 -11.33
CA GLY A 50 12.52 18.16 -11.88
C GLY A 50 13.21 16.94 -12.50
N LYS A 51 14.44 17.10 -13.01
CA LYS A 51 15.24 16.00 -13.58
C LYS A 51 15.95 15.15 -12.52
N ASN A 52 16.00 15.59 -11.27
CA ASN A 52 16.79 15.01 -10.18
C ASN A 52 15.95 14.60 -8.95
N THR A 53 14.63 14.81 -8.98
CA THR A 53 13.75 14.52 -7.84
C THR A 53 12.85 13.31 -8.13
N LEU A 54 12.93 12.28 -7.30
CA LEU A 54 11.94 11.21 -7.21
C LEU A 54 10.78 11.69 -6.33
N ILE A 55 9.54 11.47 -6.76
CA ILE A 55 8.36 11.75 -5.94
C ILE A 55 7.56 10.45 -5.80
N VAL A 56 7.34 10.01 -4.56
CA VAL A 56 6.44 8.89 -4.25
C VAL A 56 5.29 9.43 -3.41
N ILE A 57 4.07 9.08 -3.79
CA ILE A 57 2.86 9.50 -3.10
C ILE A 57 2.03 8.28 -2.79
N THR A 58 1.52 8.20 -1.57
CA THR A 58 0.61 7.14 -1.15
C THR A 58 -0.33 7.64 -0.06
N GLY A 59 -1.44 6.94 0.16
CA GLY A 59 -2.28 7.15 1.34
C GLY A 59 -1.74 6.33 2.51
N ASP A 60 -1.83 6.85 3.72
CA ASP A 60 -1.49 6.11 4.94
C ASP A 60 -2.52 5.01 5.24
N HIS A 61 -3.80 5.31 5.05
CA HIS A 61 -4.92 4.38 5.11
C HIS A 61 -6.08 4.86 4.23
N ASN A 62 -7.06 4.00 3.97
CA ASN A 62 -8.28 4.41 3.27
C ASN A 62 -9.29 5.08 4.23
N LEU A 63 -10.45 5.47 3.69
CA LEU A 63 -11.60 5.99 4.43
C LEU A 63 -12.40 4.90 5.17
N HIS A 64 -11.77 3.88 5.76
CA HIS A 64 -12.44 2.76 6.43
C HIS A 64 -13.49 3.18 7.49
N ARG A 65 -13.36 4.38 8.07
CA ARG A 65 -14.38 4.91 9.01
C ARG A 65 -15.66 5.36 8.32
N GLY A 66 -15.58 5.73 7.04
CA GLY A 66 -16.72 6.21 6.24
C GLY A 66 -17.55 5.10 5.59
N PHE A 67 -16.98 3.90 5.40
CA PHE A 67 -17.58 2.82 4.62
C PHE A 67 -17.56 1.48 5.35
N ASN A 68 -18.63 0.71 5.19
CA ASN A 68 -18.66 -0.71 5.51
C ASN A 68 -17.90 -1.46 4.42
N TYR A 69 -16.94 -2.29 4.84
CA TYR A 69 -16.36 -3.34 4.03
C TYR A 69 -16.81 -4.67 4.61
N ASP A 70 -17.28 -5.58 3.76
CA ASP A 70 -17.53 -6.95 4.18
C ASP A 70 -16.21 -7.76 4.28
N GLU A 71 -16.26 -8.97 4.84
CA GLU A 71 -15.06 -9.82 4.95
C GLU A 71 -14.44 -10.13 3.58
N SER A 72 -15.25 -10.21 2.53
CA SER A 72 -14.76 -10.45 1.16
C SER A 72 -13.94 -9.26 0.66
N GLU A 73 -14.26 -8.04 1.09
CA GLU A 73 -13.56 -6.82 0.72
C GLU A 73 -12.35 -6.51 1.62
N SER A 74 -11.90 -7.44 2.47
CA SER A 74 -10.81 -7.20 3.42
C SER A 74 -9.53 -6.68 2.74
N PHE A 75 -9.21 -7.12 1.52
CA PHE A 75 -8.08 -6.55 0.77
C PHE A 75 -8.30 -5.07 0.41
N LEU A 76 -9.50 -4.70 -0.06
CA LEU A 76 -9.85 -3.32 -0.39
C LEU A 76 -9.89 -2.43 0.85
N ALA A 77 -10.32 -2.99 1.99
CA ALA A 77 -10.37 -2.30 3.28
C ALA A 77 -8.98 -1.83 3.77
N HIS A 78 -7.89 -2.37 3.24
CA HIS A 78 -6.50 -1.95 3.54
C HIS A 78 -5.78 -1.32 2.34
N SER A 79 -6.46 -1.21 1.19
CA SER A 79 -5.84 -0.75 -0.05
C SER A 79 -5.76 0.77 -0.11
N VAL A 80 -4.60 1.29 -0.52
CA VAL A 80 -4.32 2.72 -0.72
C VAL A 80 -3.69 2.94 -2.09
N PRO A 81 -3.87 4.11 -2.72
CA PRO A 81 -3.18 4.42 -3.96
C PRO A 81 -1.67 4.58 -3.71
N ILE A 82 -0.87 4.26 -4.73
CA ILE A 82 0.55 4.62 -4.79
C ILE A 82 0.90 5.15 -6.18
N ILE A 83 1.66 6.24 -6.23
CA ILE A 83 2.12 6.88 -7.47
C ILE A 83 3.62 7.14 -7.37
N PHE A 84 4.36 6.72 -8.39
CA PHE A 84 5.79 7.01 -8.55
C PHE A 84 5.98 7.98 -9.72
N TYR A 85 6.54 9.15 -9.45
CA TYR A 85 7.11 10.03 -10.47
C TYR A 85 8.63 9.90 -10.44
N ILE A 86 9.15 9.19 -11.43
CA ILE A 86 10.58 8.95 -11.62
C ILE A 86 11.03 9.74 -12.85
N PRO A 87 12.05 10.60 -12.78
CA PRO A 87 12.65 11.25 -13.95
C PRO A 87 13.19 10.22 -14.94
N ASP A 88 13.11 10.50 -16.25
CA ASP A 88 13.42 9.51 -17.30
C ASP A 88 14.82 8.91 -17.20
N LYS A 89 15.81 9.69 -16.76
CA LYS A 89 17.19 9.21 -16.57
C LYS A 89 17.34 8.12 -15.50
N TYR A 90 16.35 7.95 -14.62
CA TYR A 90 16.32 6.92 -13.57
C TYR A 90 15.30 5.81 -13.87
N LYS A 91 14.55 5.88 -14.98
CA LYS A 91 13.58 4.83 -15.33
C LYS A 91 14.32 3.64 -15.95
N HIS A 92 13.98 2.43 -15.50
CA HIS A 92 14.47 1.19 -16.12
C HIS A 92 13.41 0.57 -17.04
N SER A 93 12.30 0.10 -16.46
CA SER A 93 11.21 -0.56 -17.17
C SER A 93 9.86 -0.12 -16.60
N PRO A 94 8.77 -0.16 -17.38
CA PRO A 94 7.45 0.16 -16.86
C PRO A 94 7.09 -0.79 -15.70
N PRO A 95 6.60 -0.28 -14.56
CA PRO A 95 6.25 -1.13 -13.43
C PRO A 95 5.04 -2.02 -13.77
N ASN A 96 5.07 -3.26 -13.28
CA ASN A 96 3.92 -4.15 -13.35
C ASN A 96 2.87 -3.71 -12.31
N THR A 97 1.77 -3.11 -12.75
CA THR A 97 0.70 -2.61 -11.87
C THR A 97 -0.23 -3.71 -11.32
N LYS A 98 0.04 -4.98 -11.62
CA LYS A 98 -0.77 -6.13 -11.16
C LYS A 98 -0.12 -6.91 -10.02
N ILE A 99 1.02 -6.44 -9.51
CA ILE A 99 1.71 -7.04 -8.36
C ILE A 99 1.09 -6.57 -7.05
N PHE A 100 1.28 -7.37 -6.00
CA PHE A 100 0.87 -7.03 -4.65
C PHE A 100 2.00 -6.28 -3.97
N SER A 101 1.70 -5.13 -3.40
CA SER A 101 2.70 -4.27 -2.75
C SER A 101 2.13 -3.66 -1.47
N SER A 102 3.02 -3.18 -0.63
CA SER A 102 2.69 -2.43 0.59
C SER A 102 3.75 -1.39 0.88
N HIS A 103 3.56 -0.56 1.90
CA HIS A 103 4.52 0.48 2.28
C HIS A 103 5.94 -0.03 2.50
N LYS A 104 6.11 -1.30 2.90
CA LYS A 104 7.42 -1.95 3.07
C LYS A 104 8.29 -1.93 1.81
N ASP A 105 7.66 -1.84 0.64
CA ASP A 105 8.30 -1.96 -0.67
C ASP A 105 8.75 -0.60 -1.24
N ILE A 106 8.32 0.53 -0.64
CA ILE A 106 8.59 1.87 -1.15
C ILE A 106 10.09 2.18 -1.18
N PHE A 107 10.75 2.11 -0.02
CA PHE A 107 12.16 2.46 0.11
C PHE A 107 13.09 1.51 -0.67
N PRO A 108 12.94 0.18 -0.58
CA PRO A 108 13.70 -0.75 -1.41
C PRO A 108 13.54 -0.53 -2.92
N SER A 109 12.44 0.09 -3.37
CA SER A 109 12.23 0.42 -4.78
C SER A 109 12.92 1.71 -5.23
N ILE A 110 13.04 2.71 -4.35
CA ILE A 110 13.62 4.02 -4.71
C ILE A 110 15.09 4.18 -4.33
N TYR A 111 15.59 3.45 -3.34
CA TYR A 111 16.99 3.55 -2.94
C TYR A 111 17.97 3.17 -4.06
N PRO A 112 17.77 2.11 -4.85
CA PRO A 112 18.64 1.81 -5.99
C PRO A 112 18.63 2.91 -7.08
N LEU A 113 17.59 3.76 -7.10
CA LEU A 113 17.47 4.87 -8.05
C LEU A 113 18.11 6.17 -7.51
N ALA A 114 18.07 6.36 -6.19
CA ALA A 114 18.48 7.60 -5.53
C ALA A 114 19.90 7.56 -4.94
N LEU A 115 20.36 6.38 -4.52
CA LEU A 115 21.57 6.21 -3.73
C LEU A 115 22.57 5.33 -4.49
N SER A 116 23.84 5.73 -4.50
CA SER A 116 24.93 4.94 -5.07
C SER A 116 25.59 4.08 -3.98
N ASN A 117 25.59 2.76 -4.16
CA ASN A 117 26.25 1.79 -3.26
C ASN A 117 25.83 1.90 -1.77
N ALA A 118 24.61 2.35 -1.50
CA ALA A 118 24.12 2.45 -0.13
C ALA A 118 23.76 1.07 0.44
N THR A 119 24.22 0.82 1.66
CA THR A 119 23.70 -0.28 2.48
C THR A 119 22.51 0.23 3.28
N TYR A 120 21.40 -0.50 3.26
CA TYR A 120 20.19 -0.14 3.99
C TYR A 120 19.51 -1.40 4.52
N PHE A 121 18.74 -1.23 5.59
CA PHE A 121 17.89 -2.29 6.09
C PHE A 121 16.75 -2.54 5.09
N ASN A 122 16.76 -3.70 4.43
CA ASN A 122 15.78 -4.00 3.41
C ASN A 122 14.46 -4.46 4.04
N THR A 123 13.45 -3.58 3.96
CA THR A 123 12.09 -3.85 4.47
C THR A 123 11.20 -4.58 3.49
N GLY A 124 11.62 -4.82 2.24
CA GLY A 124 10.68 -5.28 1.22
C GLY A 124 11.32 -5.68 -0.09
N GLN A 125 10.54 -5.57 -1.16
CA GLN A 125 10.94 -5.94 -2.51
C GLN A 125 10.95 -4.70 -3.40
N ASN A 126 11.92 -4.64 -4.32
CA ASN A 126 11.94 -3.60 -5.34
C ASN A 126 10.82 -3.87 -6.35
N LEU A 127 9.83 -2.97 -6.42
CA LEU A 127 8.65 -3.08 -7.27
C LEU A 127 8.95 -3.00 -8.77
N PHE A 128 10.16 -2.61 -9.16
CA PHE A 128 10.63 -2.56 -10.55
C PHE A 128 11.34 -3.85 -10.99
N THR A 129 11.14 -4.96 -10.25
CA THR A 129 11.75 -6.26 -10.53
C THR A 129 10.68 -7.36 -10.64
N ASP A 130 10.98 -8.42 -11.39
CA ASP A 130 10.07 -9.55 -11.66
C ASP A 130 10.02 -10.60 -10.53
N LEU A 131 10.19 -10.17 -9.28
CA LEU A 131 10.07 -11.05 -8.13
C LEU A 131 8.63 -11.47 -7.84
N ASP A 132 8.45 -12.56 -7.08
CA ASP A 132 7.13 -12.91 -6.54
C ASP A 132 6.81 -12.00 -5.34
N HIS A 133 5.92 -11.03 -5.57
CA HIS A 133 5.58 -9.99 -4.61
C HIS A 133 4.39 -10.36 -3.72
N PHE A 134 4.41 -9.85 -2.48
CA PHE A 134 3.28 -9.91 -1.56
C PHE A 134 3.14 -8.60 -0.79
N SER A 135 1.90 -8.25 -0.48
CA SER A 135 1.55 -7.12 0.38
C SER A 135 1.39 -7.57 1.83
N ILE A 136 1.60 -6.64 2.75
CA ILE A 136 1.30 -6.81 4.17
C ILE A 136 0.52 -5.61 4.71
N ASN A 137 -0.26 -5.83 5.76
CA ASN A 137 -0.88 -4.80 6.57
C ASN A 137 -0.89 -5.25 8.06
N ASP A 138 -0.54 -4.33 8.95
CA ASP A 138 -0.54 -4.50 10.42
C ASP A 138 0.13 -5.78 10.96
N PHE A 139 1.09 -6.34 10.21
CA PHE A 139 1.76 -7.62 10.53
C PHE A 139 0.81 -8.81 10.75
N THR A 140 -0.46 -8.66 10.41
CA THR A 140 -1.51 -9.67 10.63
C THR A 140 -2.19 -10.04 9.34
N PHE A 141 -2.19 -9.18 8.32
CA PHE A 141 -2.77 -9.47 7.01
C PHE A 141 -1.69 -9.49 5.93
N ALA A 142 -1.77 -10.46 5.02
CA ALA A 142 -0.93 -10.50 3.82
C ALA A 142 -1.72 -11.00 2.62
N ALA A 143 -1.38 -10.50 1.43
CA ALA A 143 -2.01 -10.94 0.18
C ALA A 143 -0.97 -11.06 -0.95
N ASN A 144 -1.20 -12.02 -1.84
CA ASN A 144 -0.42 -12.21 -3.06
C ASN A 144 -1.32 -12.75 -4.19
N ARG A 145 -0.71 -13.12 -5.32
CA ARG A 145 -1.45 -13.63 -6.49
C ARG A 145 -2.31 -14.88 -6.22
N TYR A 146 -2.02 -15.64 -5.17
CA TYR A 146 -2.71 -16.89 -4.83
C TYR A 146 -3.88 -16.70 -3.86
N GLY A 147 -3.87 -15.62 -3.07
CA GLY A 147 -4.95 -15.31 -2.12
C GLY A 147 -4.46 -14.41 -0.98
N ALA A 148 -5.08 -14.55 0.18
CA ALA A 148 -4.75 -13.78 1.37
C ALA A 148 -4.73 -14.65 2.64
N VAL A 149 -4.02 -14.16 3.65
CA VAL A 149 -3.89 -14.77 4.97
C VAL A 149 -4.08 -13.71 6.04
N THR A 150 -4.85 -14.05 7.07
CA THR A 150 -4.94 -13.27 8.31
C THR A 150 -4.43 -14.10 9.48
N LEU A 151 -3.48 -13.56 10.23
CA LEU A 151 -2.98 -14.11 11.48
C LEU A 151 -3.79 -13.55 12.65
N GLY A 152 -4.16 -14.44 13.57
CA GLY A 152 -4.78 -14.14 14.85
C GLY A 152 -4.66 -15.38 15.74
N ASP A 153 -5.57 -15.56 16.69
CA ASP A 153 -5.65 -16.80 17.49
C ASP A 153 -5.79 -18.03 16.58
N VAL A 154 -6.60 -17.87 15.53
CA VAL A 154 -6.70 -18.83 14.42
C VAL A 154 -6.19 -18.17 13.15
N THR A 155 -5.34 -18.88 12.41
CA THR A 155 -4.91 -18.43 11.08
C THR A 155 -6.02 -18.69 10.07
N HIS A 156 -6.32 -17.65 9.31
CA HIS A 156 -7.42 -17.61 8.37
C HIS A 156 -6.90 -17.50 6.94
N PHE A 157 -7.41 -18.35 6.06
CA PHE A 157 -6.97 -18.47 4.67
C PHE A 157 -8.09 -18.08 3.71
N TYR A 158 -7.72 -17.37 2.64
CA TYR A 158 -8.66 -16.85 1.66
C TYR A 158 -8.12 -17.03 0.24
N LYS A 159 -9.03 -17.21 -0.72
CA LYS A 159 -8.74 -17.19 -2.16
C LYS A 159 -9.48 -16.04 -2.85
N TRP A 160 -8.94 -15.58 -3.97
CA TRP A 160 -9.61 -14.62 -4.83
C TRP A 160 -10.87 -15.22 -5.46
N THR A 161 -11.94 -14.44 -5.54
CA THR A 161 -13.18 -14.83 -6.23
C THR A 161 -13.07 -14.71 -7.75
N ASP A 162 -12.25 -13.78 -8.22
CA ASP A 162 -12.12 -13.43 -9.62
C ASP A 162 -10.75 -12.79 -9.94
N SER A 163 -10.54 -12.46 -11.22
CA SER A 163 -9.28 -11.89 -11.71
C SER A 163 -9.05 -10.43 -11.30
N THR A 164 -10.09 -9.71 -10.86
CA THR A 164 -9.98 -8.33 -10.36
C THR A 164 -9.31 -8.29 -9.00
N LYS A 165 -9.34 -9.40 -8.25
CA LYS A 165 -8.71 -9.54 -6.92
C LYS A 165 -9.20 -8.49 -5.92
N ASN A 166 -10.47 -8.12 -6.05
CA ASN A 166 -11.13 -7.19 -5.15
C ASN A 166 -11.87 -7.90 -4.02
N HIS A 167 -12.32 -9.14 -4.25
CA HIS A 167 -13.08 -9.91 -3.27
C HIS A 167 -12.40 -11.25 -2.95
N LEU A 168 -12.57 -11.64 -1.69
CA LEU A 168 -12.00 -12.83 -1.07
C LEU A 168 -13.11 -13.76 -0.61
N ILE A 169 -12.85 -15.05 -0.64
CA ILE A 169 -13.69 -16.04 0.02
C ILE A 169 -12.83 -16.95 0.87
N ARG A 170 -13.38 -17.37 2.01
CA ARG A 170 -12.76 -18.35 2.90
C ARG A 170 -12.33 -19.60 2.13
N SER A 171 -11.14 -20.07 2.42
CA SER A 171 -10.58 -21.29 1.85
C SER A 171 -9.94 -22.14 2.94
N GLN A 172 -9.72 -23.41 2.60
CA GLN A 172 -8.78 -24.24 3.34
C GLN A 172 -7.35 -23.77 3.07
N LYS A 173 -6.44 -24.19 3.94
CA LYS A 173 -5.01 -24.02 3.74
C LYS A 173 -4.55 -24.79 2.50
N ASN A 174 -3.67 -24.18 1.71
CA ASN A 174 -2.93 -24.85 0.63
C ASN A 174 -1.45 -24.46 0.72
N GLU A 175 -0.60 -25.10 -0.09
CA GLU A 175 0.85 -24.86 -0.08
C GLU A 175 1.22 -23.37 -0.27
N TYR A 176 0.63 -22.70 -1.26
CA TYR A 176 0.91 -21.29 -1.56
C TYR A 176 0.52 -20.35 -0.42
N LEU A 177 -0.62 -20.61 0.23
CA LEU A 177 -1.10 -19.80 1.35
C LEU A 177 -0.37 -20.12 2.65
N ASP A 178 0.10 -21.36 2.83
CA ASP A 178 0.97 -21.73 3.95
C ASP A 178 2.32 -21.01 3.83
N ILE A 179 2.92 -20.97 2.63
CA ILE A 179 4.13 -20.18 2.34
C ILE A 179 3.88 -18.69 2.64
N LEU A 180 2.74 -18.12 2.22
CA LEU A 180 2.40 -16.73 2.50
C LEU A 180 2.27 -16.47 4.01
N SER A 181 1.65 -17.39 4.76
CA SER A 181 1.55 -17.32 6.22
C SER A 181 2.94 -17.34 6.89
N GLN A 182 3.84 -18.20 6.41
CA GLN A 182 5.22 -18.27 6.90
C GLN A 182 5.99 -16.98 6.59
N LYS A 183 5.87 -16.43 5.37
CA LYS A 183 6.47 -15.14 5.00
C LYS A 183 6.01 -14.01 5.93
N LEU A 184 4.70 -13.92 6.23
CA LEU A 184 4.15 -12.91 7.13
C LEU A 184 4.66 -13.06 8.57
N LYS A 185 4.70 -14.30 9.10
CA LYS A 185 5.24 -14.59 10.44
C LYS A 185 6.71 -14.22 10.55
N ALA A 186 7.52 -14.62 9.55
CA ALA A 186 8.94 -14.29 9.49
C ALA A 186 9.16 -12.78 9.42
N TYR A 187 8.39 -12.08 8.58
CA TYR A 187 8.46 -10.63 8.47
C TYR A 187 8.15 -9.94 9.82
N LYS A 188 7.07 -10.34 10.48
CA LYS A 188 6.71 -9.83 11.82
C LYS A 188 7.84 -10.04 12.84
N ALA A 189 8.42 -11.24 12.87
CA ALA A 189 9.50 -11.57 13.81
C ALA A 189 10.76 -10.75 13.55
N ILE A 190 11.21 -10.66 12.28
CA ILE A 190 12.41 -9.90 11.91
C ILE A 190 12.23 -8.41 12.23
N MET A 191 11.10 -7.82 11.84
CA MET A 191 10.83 -6.41 12.12
C MET A 191 10.77 -6.13 13.61
N GLY A 192 10.10 -6.99 14.39
CA GLY A 192 10.05 -6.87 15.85
C GLY A 192 11.43 -6.95 16.49
N TYR A 193 12.25 -7.91 16.08
CA TYR A 193 13.63 -8.06 16.55
C TYR A 193 14.48 -6.83 16.21
N THR A 194 14.44 -6.34 14.97
CA THR A 194 15.21 -5.17 14.55
C THR A 194 14.86 -3.94 15.38
N ILE A 195 13.57 -3.67 15.59
CA ILE A 195 13.11 -2.53 16.40
C ILE A 195 13.62 -2.65 17.84
N GLN A 196 13.47 -3.82 18.46
CA GLN A 196 13.92 -4.03 19.84
C GLN A 196 15.44 -3.88 19.96
N LYS A 197 16.19 -4.41 18.99
CA LYS A 197 17.65 -4.29 18.96
C LYS A 197 18.08 -2.82 18.88
N GLU A 198 17.49 -2.03 17.97
CA GLU A 198 17.83 -0.61 17.84
C GLU A 198 17.47 0.21 19.10
N LEU A 199 16.33 -0.08 19.74
CA LEU A 199 15.96 0.57 21.00
C LEU A 199 16.96 0.24 22.12
N SER A 200 17.36 -1.04 22.25
CA SER A 200 18.32 -1.46 23.28
C SER A 200 19.72 -0.87 23.10
N GLN A 201 20.12 -0.55 21.86
CA GLN A 201 21.40 0.11 21.61
C GLN A 201 21.38 1.58 22.04
N LYS A 202 20.26 2.28 21.82
CA LYS A 202 20.10 3.68 22.24
C LYS A 202 20.00 3.88 23.75
N GLU A 203 19.55 2.89 24.50
CA GLU A 203 19.52 2.94 25.97
C GLU A 203 20.91 2.80 26.60
N ASN A 204 21.91 2.36 25.84
CA ASN A 204 23.29 2.16 26.28
C ASN A 204 24.25 3.26 25.77
N GLU A 205 23.74 4.29 25.10
CA GLU A 205 24.46 5.50 24.66
C GLU A 205 24.08 6.71 25.54
#